data_AF-A0A9D4G191-F1
#
_entry.id   AF-A0A9D4G191-F1
#
_cell.length_a   1.000
_cell.length_b   1.000
_cell.length_c   1.000
_cell.angle_alpha   90.00
_cell.angle_beta   90.00
_cell.angle_gamma   90.00
#
_symmetry.space_group_name_H-M   'P 1'
#
loop_
_entity.id
_entity.type
_entity.pdbx_description
1 polymer ?
#
loop_
_entity_poly.entity_id
_entity_poly.type
_entity_poly.pdbx_seq_one_letter_code
_entity_poly.pdbx_strand_id
1 'polypeptide(L)'
;MGLRDDNVPISPISGNNLQVCTQESTCCTPDMENKLMSLSGKEFESVVDNTFKLIKNTFVSRTKKFDDFFIELLTKAEEDLNVMFVQTYGQIYKQNAKMFTELFEDLRHYYKGSNVNLVDILNDFFTDLLKRMFTLMNAQYLFDDDYMSCVTKHMDKLNPFGDVPQKLKRQVKRAFIAARTFVQGLAIGRDVILAMERVKPTDECRRGLTKMMYCPYCQGLMRTKPCNNYCLNTMKGCLAQHSELNKAWNEYI
;
A
#
# COMPACT_ATOMS: atom_id res chain seq x y z
N MET A 1 32.88 -19.75 -8.94
CA MET A 1 33.45 -18.63 -8.14
C MET A 1 34.25 -17.76 -9.10
N GLY A 2 33.83 -16.52 -9.36
CA GLY A 2 34.52 -15.60 -10.28
C GLY A 2 35.76 -14.93 -9.66
N LEU A 3 36.55 -15.68 -8.90
CA LEU A 3 37.86 -15.21 -8.41
C LEU A 3 38.87 -15.50 -9.52
N ARG A 4 39.63 -14.49 -9.97
CA ARG A 4 40.73 -14.70 -10.92
C ARG A 4 41.81 -15.53 -10.21
N ASP A 5 42.30 -16.57 -10.88
CA ASP A 5 43.32 -17.49 -10.33
C ASP A 5 44.60 -16.77 -9.89
N ASP A 6 44.92 -15.63 -10.51
CA ASP A 6 46.09 -14.79 -10.21
C ASP A 6 46.11 -14.22 -8.78
N ASN A 7 44.96 -14.21 -8.08
CA ASN A 7 44.83 -13.60 -6.75
C ASN A 7 44.83 -14.62 -5.60
N VAL A 8 44.88 -15.93 -5.90
CA VAL A 8 44.86 -16.99 -4.89
C VAL A 8 46.31 -17.35 -4.51
N PRO A 9 46.69 -17.26 -3.22
CA PRO A 9 48.01 -17.67 -2.78
C PRO A 9 48.28 -19.15 -3.10
N ILE A 10 49.46 -19.44 -3.67
CA ILE A 10 49.89 -20.82 -4.01
C ILE A 10 50.11 -21.67 -2.74
N SER A 11 50.42 -21.02 -1.61
CA SER A 11 50.59 -21.64 -0.30
C SER A 11 49.97 -20.75 0.79
N PRO A 12 49.66 -21.30 1.98
CA PRO A 12 49.09 -20.53 3.08
C PRO A 12 50.01 -19.37 3.50
N ILE A 13 49.44 -18.18 3.62
CA ILE A 13 50.13 -16.95 4.04
C ILE A 13 49.70 -16.56 5.46
N SER A 14 50.38 -15.59 6.07
CA SER A 14 49.97 -15.04 7.38
C SER A 14 48.65 -14.29 7.27
N GLY A 15 47.70 -14.60 8.15
CA GLY A 15 46.36 -13.99 8.17
C GLY A 15 46.22 -12.71 9.00
N ASN A 16 47.33 -12.16 9.50
CA ASN A 16 47.34 -10.96 10.36
C ASN A 16 46.76 -9.70 9.67
N ASN A 17 46.74 -9.69 8.34
CA ASN A 17 46.25 -8.55 7.54
C ASN A 17 44.75 -8.65 7.20
N LEU A 18 44.07 -9.74 7.61
CA LEU A 18 42.63 -9.93 7.39
C LEU A 18 41.82 -9.26 8.49
N GLN A 19 40.67 -8.67 8.11
CA GLN A 19 39.81 -7.90 9.02
C GLN A 19 38.68 -8.75 9.63
N VAL A 20 38.26 -9.81 8.93
CA VAL A 20 37.09 -10.62 9.31
C VAL A 20 37.49 -12.07 9.63
N CYS A 21 38.30 -12.67 8.77
CA CYS A 21 38.79 -14.05 8.86
C CYS A 21 40.15 -14.11 9.59
N THR A 22 40.26 -13.48 10.76
CA THR A 22 41.52 -13.43 11.52
C THR A 22 41.98 -14.84 11.92
N GLN A 23 43.15 -15.26 11.44
CA GLN A 23 43.77 -16.57 11.65
C GLN A 23 45.30 -16.45 11.52
N GLU A 24 46.04 -17.38 12.13
CA GLU A 24 47.51 -17.43 12.02
C GLU A 24 47.98 -17.75 10.58
N SER A 25 47.27 -18.65 9.91
CA SER A 25 47.52 -19.06 8.52
C SER A 25 46.24 -19.03 7.69
N THR A 26 46.31 -18.52 6.46
CA THR A 26 45.14 -18.31 5.58
C THR A 26 45.47 -18.51 4.09
N CYS A 27 44.48 -18.94 3.32
CA CYS A 27 44.50 -19.02 1.86
C CYS A 27 43.83 -17.81 1.19
N CYS A 28 43.50 -16.76 1.95
CA CYS A 28 42.86 -15.56 1.43
C CYS A 28 43.77 -14.33 1.57
N THR A 29 43.82 -13.52 0.52
CA THR A 29 44.37 -12.16 0.56
C THR A 29 43.31 -11.16 1.04
N PRO A 30 43.69 -9.95 1.50
CA PRO A 30 42.72 -8.90 1.84
C PRO A 30 41.75 -8.56 0.69
N ASP A 31 42.22 -8.59 -0.55
CA ASP A 31 41.37 -8.39 -1.73
C ASP A 31 40.36 -9.52 -1.92
N MET A 32 40.75 -10.77 -1.66
CA MET A 32 39.83 -11.91 -1.66
C MET A 32 38.78 -11.76 -0.57
N GLU A 33 39.19 -11.39 0.65
CA GLU A 33 38.26 -11.17 1.78
C GLU A 33 37.22 -10.09 1.45
N ASN A 34 37.64 -8.96 0.87
CA ASN A 34 36.74 -7.89 0.44
C ASN A 34 35.75 -8.37 -0.64
N LYS A 35 36.20 -9.17 -1.62
CA LYS A 35 35.34 -9.76 -2.66
C LYS A 35 34.34 -10.75 -2.07
N LEU A 36 34.78 -11.61 -1.15
CA LEU A 36 33.93 -12.58 -0.44
C LEU A 36 32.90 -11.87 0.43
N MET A 37 33.27 -10.75 1.05
CA MET A 37 32.35 -9.93 1.82
C MET A 37 31.28 -9.29 0.94
N SER A 38 31.65 -8.74 -0.22
CA SER A 38 30.68 -8.24 -1.19
C SER A 38 29.76 -9.34 -1.72
N LEU A 39 30.30 -10.53 -1.98
CA LEU A 39 29.53 -11.69 -2.44
C LEU A 39 28.50 -12.13 -1.39
N SER A 40 28.92 -12.28 -0.13
CA SER A 40 28.04 -12.69 0.97
C SER A 40 26.86 -11.73 1.16
N GLY A 41 27.10 -10.42 1.03
CA GLY A 41 26.06 -9.41 1.09
C GLY A 41 25.06 -9.54 -0.06
N LYS A 42 25.55 -9.73 -1.30
CA LYS A 42 24.68 -9.92 -2.48
C LYS A 42 23.86 -11.20 -2.41
N GLU A 43 24.42 -12.29 -1.91
CA GLU A 43 23.70 -13.55 -1.74
C GLU A 43 22.60 -13.42 -0.69
N PHE A 44 22.88 -12.73 0.43
CA PHE A 44 21.87 -12.40 1.43
C PHE A 44 20.75 -11.54 0.86
N GLU A 45 21.09 -10.44 0.17
CA GLU A 45 20.12 -9.57 -0.51
C GLU A 45 19.23 -10.40 -1.47
N SER A 46 19.82 -11.29 -2.26
CA SER A 46 19.06 -12.16 -3.16
C SER A 46 18.09 -13.10 -2.44
N VAL A 47 18.49 -13.67 -1.30
CA VAL A 47 17.60 -14.52 -0.48
C VAL A 47 16.45 -13.71 0.09
N VAL A 48 16.73 -12.50 0.60
CA VAL A 48 15.72 -11.59 1.13
C VAL A 48 14.73 -11.19 0.02
N ASP A 49 15.22 -10.71 -1.13
CA ASP A 49 14.40 -10.33 -2.28
C ASP A 49 13.47 -11.48 -2.73
N ASN A 50 14.01 -12.69 -2.82
CA ASN A 50 13.23 -13.87 -3.20
C ASN A 50 12.15 -14.20 -2.16
N THR A 51 12.42 -13.99 -0.88
CA THR A 51 11.45 -14.20 0.21
C THR A 51 10.33 -13.15 0.15
N PHE A 52 10.67 -11.89 -0.12
CA PHE A 52 9.70 -10.79 -0.22
C PHE A 52 8.89 -10.81 -1.53
N LYS A 53 9.35 -11.51 -2.56
CA LYS A 53 8.73 -11.54 -3.90
C LYS A 53 7.24 -11.88 -3.87
N LEU A 54 6.85 -12.93 -3.15
CA LEU A 54 5.44 -13.37 -3.11
C LEU A 54 4.55 -12.35 -2.41
N ILE A 55 4.96 -11.87 -1.23
CA ILE A 55 4.17 -10.92 -0.44
C ILE A 55 4.06 -9.58 -1.15
N LYS A 56 5.16 -9.09 -1.76
CA LYS A 56 5.17 -7.90 -2.60
C LYS A 56 4.18 -8.00 -3.75
N ASN A 57 4.29 -9.05 -4.57
CA ASN A 57 3.40 -9.23 -5.71
C ASN A 57 1.93 -9.32 -5.27
N THR A 58 1.68 -10.00 -4.14
CA THR A 58 0.34 -10.10 -3.56
C THR A 58 -0.19 -8.72 -3.19
N PHE A 59 0.52 -7.94 -2.38
CA PHE A 59 0.05 -6.63 -1.95
C PHE A 59 -0.09 -5.64 -3.11
N VAL A 60 0.85 -5.60 -4.05
CA VAL A 60 0.75 -4.77 -5.25
C VAL A 60 -0.49 -5.12 -6.07
N SER A 61 -0.68 -6.42 -6.35
CA SER A 61 -1.81 -6.89 -7.16
C SER A 61 -3.15 -6.68 -6.45
N ARG A 62 -3.24 -7.02 -5.16
CA ARG A 62 -4.48 -6.89 -4.38
C ARG A 62 -4.87 -5.43 -4.18
N THR A 63 -3.92 -4.56 -3.83
CA THR A 63 -4.19 -3.12 -3.70
C THR A 63 -4.81 -2.59 -5.00
N LYS A 64 -4.18 -2.87 -6.15
CA LYS A 64 -4.70 -2.44 -7.46
C LYS A 64 -6.08 -3.03 -7.74
N LYS A 65 -6.26 -4.33 -7.54
CA LYS A 65 -7.53 -5.01 -7.86
C LYS A 65 -8.71 -4.46 -7.04
N PHE A 66 -8.50 -4.17 -5.76
CA PHE A 66 -9.56 -3.57 -4.93
C PHE A 66 -9.83 -2.12 -5.29
N ASP A 67 -8.79 -1.36 -5.65
CA ASP A 67 -8.95 0.02 -6.11
C ASP A 67 -9.74 0.10 -7.41
N ASP A 68 -9.33 -0.68 -8.42
CA ASP A 68 -10.00 -0.80 -9.72
C ASP A 68 -11.47 -1.21 -9.52
N PHE A 69 -11.74 -2.22 -8.69
CA PHE A 69 -13.10 -2.69 -8.41
C PHE A 69 -14.02 -1.60 -7.84
N PHE A 70 -13.55 -0.82 -6.86
CA PHE A 70 -14.38 0.23 -6.26
C PHE A 70 -14.62 1.39 -7.22
N ILE A 71 -13.62 1.77 -8.01
CA ILE A 71 -13.77 2.81 -9.04
C ILE A 71 -14.76 2.35 -10.11
N GLU A 72 -14.63 1.12 -10.61
CA GLU A 72 -15.56 0.54 -11.58
C GLU A 72 -16.98 0.45 -11.03
N LEU A 73 -17.15 0.07 -9.76
CA LEU A 73 -18.46 0.03 -9.11
C LEU A 73 -19.14 1.41 -9.09
N LEU A 74 -18.39 2.48 -8.81
CA LEU A 74 -18.93 3.84 -8.82
C LEU A 74 -19.29 4.31 -10.23
N THR A 75 -18.40 4.09 -11.19
CA THR A 75 -18.67 4.41 -12.59
C THR A 75 -19.92 3.68 -13.08
N LYS A 76 -20.03 2.37 -12.77
CA LYS A 76 -21.17 1.57 -13.17
C LYS A 76 -22.47 2.04 -12.53
N ALA A 77 -22.43 2.39 -11.24
CA ALA A 77 -23.60 2.94 -10.55
C ALA A 77 -24.07 4.28 -11.14
N GLU A 78 -23.15 5.15 -11.56
CA GLU A 78 -23.46 6.40 -12.25
C GLU A 78 -24.09 6.16 -13.62
N GLU A 79 -23.50 5.25 -14.42
CA GLU A 79 -24.03 4.86 -15.72
C GLU A 79 -25.43 4.28 -15.62
N ASP A 80 -25.64 3.34 -14.70
CA ASP A 80 -26.92 2.67 -14.51
C ASP A 80 -28.00 3.65 -14.03
N LEU A 81 -27.65 4.58 -13.12
CA LEU A 81 -28.54 5.68 -12.72
C LEU A 81 -28.91 6.54 -13.93
N ASN A 82 -27.91 6.95 -14.71
CA ASN A 82 -28.13 7.81 -15.87
C ASN A 82 -29.03 7.14 -16.92
N VAL A 83 -28.77 5.87 -17.25
CA VAL A 83 -29.60 5.11 -18.20
C VAL A 83 -31.03 5.00 -17.70
N MET A 84 -31.23 4.59 -16.45
CA MET A 84 -32.56 4.44 -15.87
C MET A 84 -33.31 5.78 -15.83
N PHE A 85 -32.64 6.86 -15.44
CA PHE A 85 -33.28 8.17 -15.25
C PHE A 85 -33.58 8.86 -16.57
N VAL A 86 -32.73 8.70 -17.59
CA VAL A 86 -33.05 9.13 -18.96
C VAL A 86 -34.29 8.41 -19.48
N GLN A 87 -34.40 7.10 -19.26
CA GLN A 87 -35.56 6.32 -19.70
C GLN A 87 -36.84 6.69 -18.93
N THR A 88 -36.74 6.96 -17.63
CA THR A 88 -37.89 7.19 -16.76
C THR A 88 -38.39 8.64 -16.77
N TYR A 89 -37.46 9.61 -16.72
CA TYR A 89 -37.77 11.04 -16.55
C TYR A 89 -37.44 11.89 -17.79
N GLY A 90 -36.80 11.30 -18.80
CA GLY A 90 -36.57 11.95 -20.09
C GLY A 90 -35.80 13.26 -19.97
N GLN A 91 -36.38 14.31 -20.55
CA GLN A 91 -35.72 15.62 -20.67
C GLN A 91 -35.55 16.34 -19.33
N ILE A 92 -36.47 16.14 -18.39
CA ILE A 92 -36.42 16.77 -17.05
C ILE A 92 -35.13 16.36 -16.33
N TYR A 93 -34.80 15.06 -16.37
CA TYR A 93 -33.54 14.58 -15.83
C TYR A 93 -32.34 15.11 -16.62
N LYS A 94 -32.34 15.04 -17.97
CA LYS A 94 -31.20 15.50 -18.78
C LYS A 94 -30.82 16.96 -18.49
N GLN A 95 -31.79 17.84 -18.25
CA GLN A 95 -31.55 19.24 -17.90
C GLN A 95 -30.95 19.43 -16.50
N ASN A 96 -31.13 18.46 -15.60
CA ASN A 96 -30.67 18.50 -14.21
C ASN A 96 -29.55 17.49 -13.89
N ALA A 97 -29.12 16.70 -14.89
CA ALA A 97 -28.20 15.58 -14.73
C ALA A 97 -26.86 15.98 -14.09
N LYS A 98 -26.42 17.23 -14.32
CA LYS A 98 -25.18 17.79 -13.77
C LYS A 98 -25.04 17.59 -12.25
N MET A 99 -26.14 17.71 -11.49
CA MET A 99 -26.08 17.50 -10.04
C MET A 99 -25.76 16.05 -9.65
N PHE A 100 -26.25 15.10 -10.43
CA PHE A 100 -25.97 13.68 -10.17
C PHE A 100 -24.52 13.37 -10.55
N THR A 101 -24.03 13.90 -11.67
CA THR A 101 -22.62 13.71 -12.07
C THR A 101 -21.67 14.35 -11.06
N GLU A 102 -21.97 15.56 -10.57
CA GLU A 102 -21.19 16.24 -9.51
C GLU A 102 -21.18 15.42 -8.21
N LEU A 103 -22.33 14.85 -7.79
CA LEU A 103 -22.38 13.94 -6.64
C LEU A 103 -21.43 12.76 -6.82
N PHE A 104 -21.44 12.08 -7.98
CA PHE A 104 -20.55 10.94 -8.20
C PHE A 104 -19.07 11.36 -8.28
N GLU A 105 -18.75 12.56 -8.77
CA GLU A 105 -17.40 13.13 -8.70
C GLU A 105 -16.95 13.35 -7.25
N ASP A 106 -17.80 13.93 -6.40
CA ASP A 106 -17.52 14.11 -4.98
C ASP A 106 -17.31 12.78 -4.26
N LEU A 107 -18.13 11.77 -4.58
CA LEU A 107 -17.98 10.41 -4.06
C LEU A 107 -16.61 9.81 -4.46
N ARG A 108 -16.19 9.96 -5.73
CA ARG A 108 -14.88 9.52 -6.21
C ARG A 108 -13.73 10.27 -5.51
N HIS A 109 -13.87 11.58 -5.32
CA HIS A 109 -12.89 12.39 -4.61
C HIS A 109 -12.76 12.00 -3.14
N TYR A 110 -13.89 11.79 -2.46
CA TYR A 110 -13.91 11.27 -1.10
C TYR A 110 -13.18 9.93 -1.01
N TYR A 111 -13.47 9.00 -1.92
CA TYR A 111 -12.80 7.70 -1.97
C TYR A 111 -11.27 7.84 -2.16
N LYS A 112 -10.83 8.70 -3.08
CA LYS A 112 -9.40 8.93 -3.38
C LYS A 112 -8.60 9.61 -2.27
N GLY A 113 -9.26 10.19 -1.27
CA GLY A 113 -8.55 10.76 -0.12
C GLY A 113 -8.95 12.17 0.29
N SER A 114 -9.88 12.82 -0.42
CA SER A 114 -10.29 14.20 -0.08
C SER A 114 -10.77 14.30 1.37
N ASN A 115 -10.39 15.37 2.05
CA ASN A 115 -10.73 15.65 3.45
C ASN A 115 -12.11 16.31 3.58
N VAL A 116 -13.09 15.76 2.86
CA VAL A 116 -14.47 16.24 2.84
C VAL A 116 -15.34 15.24 3.61
N ASN A 117 -16.40 15.73 4.24
CA ASN A 117 -17.32 14.89 4.98
C ASN A 117 -18.40 14.35 4.04
N LEU A 118 -18.46 13.03 3.91
CA LEU A 118 -19.42 12.35 3.05
C LEU A 118 -20.89 12.64 3.42
N VAL A 119 -21.17 12.88 4.70
CA VAL A 119 -22.51 13.23 5.17
C VAL A 119 -22.91 14.60 4.64
N ASP A 120 -21.96 15.54 4.59
CA ASP A 120 -22.20 16.91 4.14
C ASP A 120 -22.42 16.93 2.62
N ILE A 121 -21.60 16.20 1.83
CA ILE A 121 -21.83 15.99 0.38
C ILE A 121 -23.27 15.51 0.11
N LEU A 122 -23.73 14.52 0.87
CA LEU A 122 -25.09 13.99 0.69
C LEU A 122 -26.16 14.98 1.19
N ASN A 123 -25.92 15.74 2.25
CA ASN A 123 -26.83 16.79 2.71
C ASN A 123 -27.01 17.85 1.64
N ASP A 124 -25.91 18.33 1.06
CA ASP A 124 -25.91 19.38 0.05
C ASP A 124 -26.63 18.90 -1.22
N PHE A 125 -26.34 17.67 -1.68
CA PHE A 125 -27.04 17.04 -2.79
C PHE A 125 -28.57 17.00 -2.57
N PHE A 126 -29.03 16.51 -1.42
CA PHE A 126 -30.47 16.42 -1.15
C PHE A 126 -31.12 17.80 -0.98
N THR A 127 -30.39 18.77 -0.43
CA THR A 127 -30.84 20.15 -0.28
C THR A 127 -31.06 20.80 -1.65
N ASP A 128 -30.10 20.68 -2.55
CA ASP A 128 -30.21 21.23 -3.89
C ASP A 128 -31.23 20.45 -4.74
N LEU A 129 -31.37 19.14 -4.52
CA LEU A 129 -32.38 18.33 -5.19
C LEU A 129 -33.79 18.78 -4.79
N LEU A 130 -34.00 19.08 -3.49
CA LEU A 130 -35.26 19.64 -3.02
C LEU A 130 -35.56 20.98 -3.70
N LYS A 131 -34.57 21.89 -3.76
CA LYS A 131 -34.76 23.20 -4.42
C LYS A 131 -35.24 23.02 -5.86
N ARG A 132 -34.58 22.15 -6.63
CA ARG A 132 -34.90 21.89 -8.04
C ARG A 132 -36.25 21.20 -8.22
N MET A 133 -36.56 20.20 -7.41
CA MET A 133 -37.85 19.52 -7.49
C MET A 133 -39.00 20.42 -7.08
N PHE A 134 -38.80 21.26 -6.06
CA PHE A 134 -39.82 22.20 -5.60
C PHE A 134 -40.16 23.25 -6.67
N THR A 135 -39.16 23.81 -7.35
CA THR A 135 -39.38 24.75 -8.47
C THR A 135 -40.03 24.08 -9.67
N LEU A 136 -39.60 22.85 -10.02
CA LEU A 136 -40.18 22.10 -11.15
C LEU A 136 -41.65 21.71 -10.90
N MET A 137 -42.01 21.32 -9.68
CA MET A 137 -43.39 20.95 -9.33
C MET A 137 -44.33 22.15 -9.18
N ASN A 138 -43.78 23.34 -8.92
CA ASN A 138 -44.53 24.57 -8.69
C ASN A 138 -44.16 25.67 -9.70
N ALA A 139 -43.95 25.28 -10.96
CA ALA A 139 -43.45 26.16 -12.02
C ALA A 139 -44.33 27.39 -12.32
N GLN A 140 -45.58 27.40 -11.85
CA GLN A 140 -46.51 28.53 -11.94
C GLN A 140 -46.18 29.68 -10.98
N TYR A 141 -45.31 29.46 -10.00
CA TYR A 141 -44.90 30.46 -9.02
C TYR A 141 -43.44 30.87 -9.23
N LEU A 142 -43.16 32.13 -8.90
CA LEU A 142 -41.78 32.63 -8.77
C LEU A 142 -41.41 32.61 -7.29
N PHE A 143 -40.30 31.95 -6.98
CA PHE A 143 -39.76 31.87 -5.63
C PHE A 143 -38.48 32.70 -5.56
N ASP A 144 -38.39 33.60 -4.59
CA ASP A 144 -37.16 34.31 -4.28
C ASP A 144 -36.20 33.43 -3.46
N ASP A 145 -34.96 33.91 -3.31
CA ASP A 145 -33.92 33.17 -2.59
C ASP A 145 -34.26 32.99 -1.11
N ASP A 146 -34.96 33.95 -0.50
CA ASP A 146 -35.40 33.88 0.90
C ASP A 146 -36.44 32.77 1.12
N TYR A 147 -37.40 32.64 0.20
CA TYR A 147 -38.38 31.57 0.22
C TYR A 147 -37.72 30.21 0.00
N MET A 148 -36.79 30.11 -0.95
CA MET A 148 -36.07 28.85 -1.20
C MET A 148 -35.18 28.45 -0.01
N SER A 149 -34.54 29.41 0.65
CA SER A 149 -33.79 29.21 1.89
C SER A 149 -34.70 28.69 3.01
N CYS A 150 -35.89 29.29 3.16
CA CYS A 150 -36.92 28.84 4.09
C CYS A 150 -37.34 27.38 3.83
N VAL A 151 -37.64 27.03 2.57
CA VAL A 151 -38.00 25.66 2.17
C VAL A 151 -36.91 24.67 2.59
N THR A 152 -35.65 24.97 2.30
CA THR A 152 -34.54 24.08 2.68
C THR A 152 -34.31 23.99 4.18
N LYS A 153 -34.53 25.08 4.93
CA LYS A 153 -34.43 25.09 6.39
C LYS A 153 -35.48 24.20 7.06
N HIS A 154 -36.61 23.99 6.40
CA HIS A 154 -37.69 23.13 6.87
C HIS A 154 -37.66 21.70 6.29
N MET A 155 -36.64 21.36 5.49
CA MET A 155 -36.52 20.07 4.81
C MET A 155 -36.66 18.86 5.75
N ASP A 156 -35.99 18.88 6.91
CA ASP A 156 -36.04 17.78 7.87
C ASP A 156 -37.44 17.56 8.46
N LYS A 157 -38.23 18.63 8.60
CA LYS A 157 -39.61 18.57 9.10
C LYS A 157 -40.59 18.14 8.01
N LEU A 158 -40.40 18.62 6.79
CA LEU A 158 -41.25 18.31 5.63
C LEU A 158 -41.02 16.89 5.12
N ASN A 159 -39.82 16.35 5.32
CA ASN A 159 -39.41 15.01 4.94
C ASN A 159 -39.80 14.62 3.49
N PRO A 160 -39.48 15.45 2.48
CA PRO A 160 -39.98 15.30 1.11
C PRO A 160 -39.52 14.02 0.42
N PHE A 161 -38.40 13.46 0.88
CA PHE A 161 -37.81 12.22 0.36
C PHE A 161 -38.01 11.02 1.28
N GLY A 162 -38.85 11.16 2.32
CA GLY A 162 -39.04 10.12 3.32
C GLY A 162 -37.72 9.71 3.99
N ASP A 163 -37.57 8.42 4.28
CA ASP A 163 -36.38 7.92 4.96
C ASP A 163 -35.17 7.67 4.04
N VAL A 164 -35.31 7.93 2.73
CA VAL A 164 -34.29 7.67 1.71
C VAL A 164 -32.97 8.41 2.00
N PRO A 165 -32.96 9.74 2.30
CA PRO A 165 -31.71 10.44 2.57
C PRO A 165 -30.95 9.87 3.76
N GLN A 166 -31.65 9.51 4.84
CA GLN A 166 -31.01 8.94 6.04
C GLN A 166 -30.51 7.51 5.85
N LYS A 167 -31.23 6.70 5.07
CA LYS A 167 -30.78 5.36 4.70
C LYS A 167 -29.55 5.42 3.81
N LEU A 168 -29.59 6.26 2.77
CA LEU A 168 -28.48 6.43 1.83
C LEU A 168 -27.23 6.94 2.55
N LYS A 169 -27.35 8.00 3.38
CA LYS A 169 -26.24 8.53 4.19
C LYS A 169 -25.57 7.45 5.03
N ARG A 170 -26.33 6.64 5.77
CA ARG A 170 -25.76 5.56 6.60
C ARG A 170 -25.06 4.49 5.78
N GLN A 171 -25.70 4.02 4.71
CA GLN A 171 -25.16 2.94 3.88
C GLN A 171 -23.91 3.38 3.13
N VAL A 172 -23.97 4.54 2.46
CA VAL A 172 -22.87 5.13 1.70
C VAL A 172 -21.70 5.46 2.64
N LYS A 173 -21.95 6.09 3.79
CA LYS A 173 -20.91 6.33 4.81
C LYS A 173 -20.20 5.05 5.23
N ARG A 174 -20.96 4.01 5.59
CA ARG A 174 -20.37 2.75 6.05
C ARG A 174 -19.55 2.08 4.93
N ALA A 175 -20.11 2.01 3.72
CA ALA A 175 -19.46 1.37 2.59
C ALA A 175 -18.17 2.09 2.17
N PHE A 176 -18.22 3.42 2.00
CA PHE A 176 -17.06 4.19 1.55
C PHE A 176 -15.95 4.27 2.60
N ILE A 177 -16.29 4.42 3.89
CA ILE A 177 -15.27 4.41 4.95
C ILE A 177 -14.56 3.06 4.97
N ALA A 178 -15.31 1.94 4.91
CA ALA A 178 -14.72 0.61 4.88
C ALA A 178 -13.84 0.40 3.64
N ALA A 179 -14.34 0.76 2.45
CA ALA A 179 -13.62 0.65 1.19
C ALA A 179 -12.31 1.45 1.19
N ARG A 180 -12.41 2.74 1.51
CA ARG A 180 -11.27 3.67 1.57
C ARG A 180 -10.24 3.19 2.59
N THR A 181 -10.67 2.85 3.80
CA THR A 181 -9.76 2.40 4.87
C THR A 181 -9.05 1.10 4.46
N PHE A 182 -9.77 0.15 3.85
CA PHE A 182 -9.21 -1.11 3.43
C PHE A 182 -8.17 -0.94 2.31
N VAL A 183 -8.48 -0.16 1.27
CA VAL A 183 -7.55 0.09 0.15
C VAL A 183 -6.33 0.90 0.61
N GLN A 184 -6.54 1.92 1.45
CA GLN A 184 -5.43 2.66 2.07
C GLN A 184 -4.58 1.77 2.95
N GLY A 185 -5.20 0.88 3.73
CA GLY A 185 -4.51 -0.14 4.51
C GLY A 185 -3.62 -1.00 3.63
N LEU A 186 -4.15 -1.58 2.55
CA LEU A 186 -3.38 -2.37 1.59
C LEU A 186 -2.23 -1.57 0.96
N ALA A 187 -2.45 -0.30 0.62
CA ALA A 187 -1.42 0.57 0.08
C ALA A 187 -0.28 0.83 1.08
N ILE A 188 -0.60 1.08 2.35
CA ILE A 188 0.39 1.21 3.42
C ILE A 188 1.18 -0.09 3.57
N GLY A 189 0.50 -1.24 3.62
CA GLY A 189 1.17 -2.55 3.71
C GLY A 189 2.11 -2.82 2.53
N ARG A 190 1.66 -2.50 1.31
CA ARG A 190 2.49 -2.54 0.08
C ARG A 190 3.73 -1.67 0.24
N ASP A 191 3.58 -0.43 0.67
CA ASP A 191 4.68 0.53 0.76
C ASP A 191 5.69 0.14 1.84
N VAL A 192 5.23 -0.40 2.97
CA VAL A 192 6.09 -0.98 4.02
C VAL A 192 6.87 -2.19 3.48
N ILE A 193 6.23 -3.11 2.76
CA ILE A 193 6.90 -4.25 2.13
C ILE A 193 7.98 -3.80 1.14
N LEU A 194 7.66 -2.81 0.29
CA LEU A 194 8.59 -2.26 -0.69
C LEU A 194 9.77 -1.54 -0.02
N ALA A 195 9.54 -0.84 1.09
CA ALA A 195 10.59 -0.23 1.87
C ALA A 195 11.48 -1.30 2.54
N MET A 196 10.89 -2.38 3.04
CA MET A 196 11.62 -3.44 3.74
C MET A 196 12.48 -4.31 2.84
N GLU A 197 12.04 -4.56 1.61
CA GLU A 197 12.85 -5.24 0.59
C GLU A 197 14.13 -4.44 0.28
N ARG A 198 14.08 -3.10 0.33
CA ARG A 198 15.22 -2.23 -0.02
C ARG A 198 16.24 -2.05 1.09
N VAL A 199 16.00 -2.60 2.29
CA VAL A 199 16.93 -2.48 3.40
C VAL A 199 18.17 -3.32 3.14
N LYS A 200 19.30 -2.64 3.00
CA LYS A 200 20.60 -3.27 2.74
C LYS A 200 21.18 -3.84 4.04
N PRO A 201 21.94 -4.95 3.97
CA PRO A 201 22.66 -5.47 5.12
C PRO A 201 23.68 -4.44 5.62
N THR A 202 23.76 -4.28 6.94
CA THR A 202 24.78 -3.48 7.60
C THR A 202 26.17 -4.08 7.41
N ASP A 203 27.22 -3.29 7.61
CA ASP A 203 28.59 -3.82 7.50
C ASP A 203 28.88 -4.89 8.56
N GLU A 204 28.29 -4.79 9.76
CA GLU A 204 28.36 -5.84 10.78
C GLU A 204 27.70 -7.14 10.31
N CYS A 205 26.53 -7.04 9.68
CA CYS A 205 25.88 -8.19 9.06
C CYS A 205 26.76 -8.80 7.96
N ARG A 206 27.32 -8.00 7.05
CA ARG A 206 28.23 -8.49 6.01
C ARG A 206 29.45 -9.21 6.59
N ARG A 207 30.06 -8.65 7.64
CA ARG A 207 31.16 -9.30 8.35
C ARG A 207 30.73 -10.63 8.97
N GLY A 208 29.57 -10.67 9.64
CA GLY A 208 29.00 -11.89 10.21
C GLY A 208 28.73 -12.97 9.16
N LEU A 209 28.09 -12.61 8.05
CA LEU A 209 27.81 -13.50 6.93
C LEU A 209 29.09 -14.04 6.30
N THR A 210 30.08 -13.17 6.07
CA THR A 210 31.40 -13.57 5.55
C THR A 210 32.10 -14.54 6.48
N LYS A 211 32.07 -14.24 7.80
CA LYS A 211 32.65 -15.07 8.83
C LYS A 211 32.03 -16.46 8.89
N MET A 212 30.72 -16.52 8.69
CA MET A 212 29.95 -17.75 8.70
C MET A 212 30.14 -18.59 7.43
N MET A 213 30.10 -17.96 6.25
CA MET A 213 30.02 -18.67 4.96
C MET A 213 31.38 -18.89 4.31
N TYR A 214 32.31 -17.92 4.44
CA TYR A 214 33.51 -17.86 3.59
C TYR A 214 34.83 -17.93 4.35
N CYS A 215 34.89 -17.59 5.63
CA CYS A 215 36.12 -17.79 6.41
C CYS A 215 36.59 -19.26 6.49
N PRO A 216 35.72 -20.29 6.51
CA PRO A 216 36.18 -21.67 6.39
C PRO A 216 36.99 -21.92 5.10
N TYR A 217 36.68 -21.23 4.01
CA TYR A 217 37.38 -21.41 2.74
C TYR A 217 38.78 -20.81 2.81
N CYS A 218 38.90 -19.67 3.49
CA CYS A 218 40.20 -19.07 3.82
C CYS A 218 41.04 -19.95 4.75
N GLN A 219 40.43 -20.88 5.49
CA GLN A 219 41.12 -21.88 6.31
C GLN A 219 41.39 -23.20 5.57
N GLY A 220 41.09 -23.29 4.26
CA GLY A 220 41.21 -24.53 3.48
C GLY A 220 40.06 -25.52 3.69
N LEU A 221 39.02 -25.16 4.44
CA LEU A 221 37.85 -25.99 4.74
C LEU A 221 36.71 -25.74 3.73
N MET A 222 36.88 -26.18 2.49
CA MET A 222 35.95 -25.89 1.38
C MET A 222 34.61 -26.65 1.44
N ARG A 223 34.50 -27.70 2.26
CA ARG A 223 33.28 -28.55 2.34
C ARG A 223 32.50 -28.38 3.63
N THR A 224 32.99 -27.55 4.55
CA THR A 224 32.37 -27.37 5.87
C THR A 224 31.22 -26.38 5.78
N LYS A 225 30.03 -26.81 6.19
CA LYS A 225 28.85 -25.94 6.30
C LYS A 225 28.81 -25.29 7.70
N PRO A 226 28.25 -24.07 7.83
CA PRO A 226 28.06 -23.45 9.14
C PRO A 226 27.10 -24.27 10.00
N CYS A 227 27.35 -24.30 11.30
CA CYS A 227 26.45 -24.92 12.28
C CYS A 227 25.08 -24.23 12.25
N ASN A 228 24.00 -24.98 12.48
CA ASN A 228 22.64 -24.44 12.44
C ASN A 228 22.45 -23.23 13.38
N ASN A 229 22.82 -23.37 14.65
CA ASN A 229 22.69 -22.27 15.63
C ASN A 229 23.54 -21.05 15.27
N TYR A 230 24.72 -21.26 14.67
CA TYR A 230 25.56 -20.15 14.22
C TYR A 230 24.91 -19.40 13.06
N CYS A 231 24.29 -20.15 12.12
CA CYS A 231 23.48 -19.58 11.05
C CYS A 231 22.29 -18.77 11.58
N LEU A 232 21.48 -19.36 12.45
CA LEU A 232 20.32 -18.69 13.01
C LEU A 232 20.69 -17.40 13.75
N ASN A 233 21.75 -17.41 14.55
CA ASN A 233 22.18 -16.21 15.28
C ASN A 233 22.70 -15.10 14.34
N THR A 234 23.46 -15.47 13.30
CA THR A 234 23.95 -14.52 12.30
C THR A 234 22.78 -13.90 11.52
N MET A 235 21.83 -14.74 11.07
CA MET A 235 20.65 -14.28 10.33
C MET A 235 19.73 -13.41 11.20
N LYS A 236 19.55 -13.72 12.49
CA LYS A 236 18.80 -12.88 13.42
C LYS A 236 19.42 -11.48 13.57
N GLY A 237 20.74 -11.40 13.67
CA GLY A 237 21.43 -10.11 13.70
C GLY A 237 21.24 -9.31 12.41
N CYS A 238 21.35 -9.97 11.26
CA CYS A 238 21.15 -9.35 9.95
C CYS A 238 19.71 -8.87 9.71
N LEU A 239 18.72 -9.57 10.24
CA LEU A 239 17.28 -9.27 10.07
C LEU A 239 16.69 -8.49 11.27
N ALA A 240 17.53 -7.89 12.11
CA ALA A 240 17.07 -7.18 13.30
C ALA A 240 16.07 -6.07 12.96
N GLN A 241 16.36 -5.24 11.96
CA GLN A 241 15.46 -4.17 11.51
C GLN A 241 14.12 -4.71 10.99
N HIS A 242 14.13 -5.83 10.24
CA HIS A 242 12.90 -6.49 9.80
C HIS A 242 12.10 -7.04 10.98
N SER A 243 12.78 -7.54 12.02
CA SER A 243 12.13 -8.12 13.18
C SER A 243 11.41 -7.10 14.06
N GLU A 244 11.85 -5.83 14.07
CA GLU A 244 11.19 -4.74 14.79
C GLU A 244 9.76 -4.50 14.27
N LEU A 245 9.53 -4.69 12.96
CA LEU A 245 8.20 -4.57 12.37
C LEU A 245 7.26 -5.71 12.72
N ASN A 246 7.76 -6.85 13.22
CA ASN A 246 6.95 -8.05 13.38
C ASN A 246 5.70 -7.80 14.25
N LYS A 247 5.83 -7.03 15.34
CA LYS A 247 4.68 -6.73 16.20
C LYS A 247 3.64 -5.87 15.48
N ALA A 248 4.06 -4.73 14.93
CA ALA A 248 3.16 -3.81 14.22
C ALA A 248 2.52 -4.45 12.98
N TRP A 249 3.26 -5.29 12.27
CA TRP A 249 2.75 -6.03 11.12
C TRP A 249 1.65 -7.03 11.50
N ASN A 250 1.83 -7.77 12.60
CA ASN A 250 0.82 -8.72 13.09
C ASN A 250 -0.44 -8.03 13.65
N GLU A 251 -0.32 -6.80 14.16
CA GLU A 251 -1.48 -5.99 14.56
C GLU A 251 -2.20 -5.35 13.36
N TYR A 252 -1.47 -5.11 12.28
CA TYR A 252 -1.98 -4.54 11.03
C TYR A 252 -2.78 -5.54 10.17
N ILE A 253 -2.33 -6.80 10.12
CA ILE A 253 -3.00 -7.89 9.38
C ILE A 253 -4.29 -8.32 10.10
#